data_AF-A0A919ENK3-F1
#
_entry.id   AF-A0A919ENK3-F1
#
_cell.length_a   1.000
_cell.length_b   1.000
_cell.length_c   1.000
_cell.angle_alpha   90.00
_cell.angle_beta   90.00
_cell.angle_gamma   90.00
#
_symmetry.space_group_name_H-M   'P 1'
#
loop_
_entity.id
_entity.type
_entity.pdbx_description
1 polymer ?
#
loop_
_entity_poly.entity_id
_entity_poly.type
_entity_poly.pdbx_seq_one_letter_code
_entity_poly.pdbx_strand_id
1 'polypeptide(L)' 'MLSVNPTMLPRLDELEGDLVTRRQHAIAQGWKGEVEGIELTLTFLHSKRAQVHRSQQLPLVNLGIPSFPHSRPTTE' A
#
# COMPACT_ATOMS: atom_id res chain seq x y z
N MET A 1 -12.10 -3.22 1.55
CA MET A 1 -10.94 -2.32 1.73
C MET A 1 -10.06 -2.39 0.49
N LEU A 2 -9.66 -1.26 -0.09
CA LEU A 2 -8.95 -1.19 -1.39
C LEU A 2 -7.54 -1.80 -1.31
N SER A 3 -7.14 -2.60 -2.30
CA SER A 3 -5.79 -3.16 -2.42
C SER A 3 -4.84 -2.15 -3.07
N VAL A 4 -3.59 -2.09 -2.60
CA VAL A 4 -2.55 -1.21 -3.17
C VAL A 4 -1.85 -1.95 -4.32
N ASN A 5 -1.53 -1.23 -5.40
CA ASN A 5 -0.74 -1.78 -6.51
C ASN A 5 0.66 -2.18 -6.01
N PRO A 6 1.14 -3.41 -6.26
CA PRO A 6 2.46 -3.84 -5.83
C PRO A 6 3.64 -2.95 -6.27
N THR A 7 3.52 -2.22 -7.38
CA THR A 7 4.57 -1.28 -7.83
C THR A 7 4.72 -0.06 -6.91
N MET A 8 3.78 0.15 -5.98
CA MET A 8 3.78 1.27 -5.04
C MET A 8 4.59 0.99 -3.76
N LEU A 9 5.17 -0.20 -3.61
CA LEU A 9 5.91 -0.57 -2.40
C LEU A 9 7.02 0.43 -2.04
N PRO A 10 7.87 0.90 -2.99
CA PRO A 10 8.88 1.92 -2.68
C PRO A 10 8.28 3.24 -2.21
N ARG A 11 7.10 3.62 -2.72
CA ARG A 11 6.41 4.83 -2.28
C ARG A 11 5.89 4.69 -0.84
N LEU A 12 5.50 3.48 -0.43
CA LEU A 12 5.11 3.23 0.96
C LEU A 12 6.32 3.30 1.91
N ASP A 13 7.51 2.91 1.47
CA ASP A 13 8.76 3.10 2.24
C ASP A 13 9.05 4.58 2.49
N GLU A 14 8.96 5.41 1.45
CA GLU A 14 9.15 6.86 1.56
C GLU A 14 8.15 7.49 2.53
N LEU A 15 6.87 7.15 2.40
CA LEU A 15 5.81 7.67 3.28
C LEU A 15 6.00 7.25 4.73
N GLU A 16 6.51 6.05 4.99
CA GLU A 16 6.82 5.61 6.35
C GLU A 16 7.93 6.47 6.97
N GLY A 17 9.01 6.73 6.22
CA GLY A 17 10.10 7.61 6.67
C GLY A 17 9.63 9.03 6.98
N ASP A 18 8.79 9.59 6.11
CA ASP A 18 8.20 10.92 6.31
C ASP A 18 7.32 10.97 7.57
N LEU A 19 6.49 9.95 7.80
CA LEU A 19 5.62 9.84 8.97
C LEU A 19 6.43 9.70 10.27
N VAL A 20 7.50 8.91 10.27
CA VAL A 20 8.39 8.77 11.44
C VAL A 20 9.05 10.10 11.78
N THR A 21 9.54 10.83 10.77
CA THR A 21 10.15 12.15 10.95
C THR A 21 9.13 13.14 11.53
N ARG A 22 7.91 13.15 10.98
CA ARG A 22 6.82 14.03 11.44
C ARG A 22 6.38 13.70 12.87
N ARG A 23 6.34 12.43 13.23
CA ARG A 23 6.05 11.97 14.60
C ARG A 23 7.08 12.51 15.59
N GLN A 24 8.37 12.42 15.27
CA GLN A 24 9.44 12.95 16.13
C GLN A 24 9.29 14.46 16.34
N HIS A 25 8.96 15.19 15.27
CA HIS A 25 8.66 16.62 15.36
C HIS A 25 7.43 16.90 16.24
N ALA A 26 6.34 16.18 16.06
CA ALA A 26 5.13 16.33 16.86
C ALA A 26 5.37 16.03 18.36
N ILE A 27 6.21 15.03 18.68
CA ILE A 27 6.64 14.75 20.06
C ILE A 27 7.42 15.94 20.62
N ALA A 28 8.41 16.46 19.88
CA ALA A 28 9.23 17.59 20.32
C ALA A 28 8.40 18.86 20.57
N GLN A 29 7.32 19.06 19.80
CA GLN A 29 6.41 20.19 19.93
C GLN A 29 5.27 19.94 20.95
N GLY A 30 5.17 18.75 21.54
CA GLY A 30 4.10 18.40 22.48
C GLY A 30 2.71 18.26 21.83
N TRP A 31 2.64 18.03 20.51
CA TRP A 31 1.38 17.91 19.76
C TRP A 31 0.77 16.52 19.90
N LYS A 32 0.16 16.24 21.05
CA LYS A 32 -0.37 14.90 21.38
C LYS A 32 -1.34 14.33 20.34
N GLY A 33 -2.30 15.14 19.89
CA GLY A 33 -3.28 14.69 18.89
C GLY A 33 -2.65 14.33 17.53
N GLU A 34 -1.60 15.05 17.12
CA GLU A 34 -0.87 14.75 15.90
C GLU A 34 -0.07 13.43 16.04
N VAL A 35 0.56 13.20 17.19
CA VAL A 35 1.26 11.93 17.47
C VAL A 35 0.31 10.75 17.38
N GLU A 36 -0.87 10.83 18.03
CA GLU A 36 -1.89 9.78 17.99
C GLU A 36 -2.38 9.49 16.56
N GLY A 37 -2.65 10.55 15.79
CA GLY A 37 -3.05 10.43 14.38
C GLY A 37 -1.98 9.79 13.50
N ILE A 38 -0.70 10.15 13.70
CA ILE A 38 0.42 9.58 12.95
C ILE A 38 0.63 8.10 13.29
N GLU A 39 0.54 7.71 14.56
CA GLU A 39 0.66 6.30 14.99
C GLU A 39 -0.43 5.42 14.38
N LEU A 40 -1.67 5.93 14.36
CA LEU A 40 -2.78 5.24 13.69
C LEU A 40 -2.51 5.10 12.19
N THR A 41 -1.99 6.15 11.55
CA THR A 41 -1.65 6.12 10.12
C THR A 41 -0.52 5.13 9.83
N LEU A 42 0.52 5.07 10.66
CA LEU A 42 1.60 4.09 10.56
C LEU A 42 1.07 2.66 10.66
N THR A 43 0.15 2.40 11.59
CA THR A 43 -0.51 1.08 11.73
C THR A 43 -1.23 0.66 10.44
N PHE A 44 -1.94 1.59 9.80
CA PHE A 44 -2.60 1.32 8.52
C PHE A 44 -1.59 1.13 7.38
N LEU A 45 -0.51 1.91 7.34
CA LEU A 45 0.53 1.79 6.33
C LEU A 45 1.22 0.41 6.42
N HIS A 46 1.59 -0.05 7.61
CA HIS A 46 2.16 -1.39 7.83
C HIS A 46 1.20 -2.49 7.36
N SER A 47 -0.09 -2.35 7.66
CA SER A 47 -1.11 -3.29 7.20
C SER A 47 -1.19 -3.36 5.67
N LYS A 48 -1.03 -2.21 4.98
CA LYS A 48 -0.98 -2.17 3.51
C LYS A 48 0.27 -2.82 2.94
N ARG A 49 1.45 -2.56 3.54
CA ARG A 49 2.70 -3.21 3.12
C ARG A 49 2.60 -4.72 3.25
N ALA A 50 2.12 -5.21 4.39
CA ALA A 50 1.91 -6.64 4.63
C ALA A 50 0.94 -7.26 3.62
N GLN A 51 -0.12 -6.54 3.25
CA GLN A 51 -1.05 -6.97 2.21
C GLN A 51 -0.34 -7.10 0.84
N VAL A 52 0.44 -6.09 0.44
CA VAL A 52 1.18 -6.10 -0.84
C VAL A 52 2.18 -7.25 -0.90
N HIS A 53 2.98 -7.44 0.16
CA HIS A 53 3.93 -8.55 0.24
C HIS A 53 3.23 -9.91 0.11
N ARG A 54 2.09 -10.08 0.78
CA ARG A 54 1.29 -11.31 0.67
C ARG A 54 0.79 -11.51 -0.75
N SER A 55 0.30 -10.46 -1.40
CA SER A 55 -0.16 -10.52 -2.80
C SER A 55 0.94 -10.88 -3.79
N GLN A 56 2.18 -10.45 -3.57
CA GLN A 56 3.32 -10.83 -4.42
C GLN A 56 3.76 -12.29 -4.23
N GLN A 57 3.54 -12.86 -3.05
CA GLN A 57 3.91 -14.24 -2.73
C GLN A 57 2.85 -15.27 -3.11
N LEU A 58 1.60 -14.85 -3.33
CA LEU A 58 0.52 -15.74 -3.68
C LEU A 58 0.67 -16.23 -5.13
N PRO A 59 0.68 -17.56 -5.36
CA PRO A 59 0.70 -18.10 -6.72
C PRO A 59 -0.58 -17.72 -7.46
N LEU A 60 -0.46 -17.56 -8.79
CA LEU A 60 -1.61 -17.30 -9.64
C LEU A 60 -2.57 -18.50 -9.57
N VAL A 61 -3.73 -18.33 -8.96
CA VAL A 61 -4.75 -19.38 -8.88
C VAL A 61 -5.59 -19.35 -10.15
N ASN A 62 -5.58 -20.45 -10.91
CA ASN A 62 -6.52 -20.63 -12.02
C ASN A 62 -7.93 -20.88 -11.45
N LEU A 63 -8.81 -19.89 -11.58
CA LEU A 63 -10.18 -19.94 -11.08
C LEU A 63 -11.15 -20.69 -12.01
N GLY A 64 -10.67 -21.29 -13.11
CA GLY A 64 -11.51 -21.96 -14.11
C GLY A 64 -12.43 -21.00 -14.87
N ILE A 65 -12.16 -19.69 -14.82
CA ILE A 65 -12.96 -18.67 -15.48
C ILE A 65 -12.69 -18.75 -16.99
N PRO A 66 -13.73 -18.83 -17.84
CA PRO A 66 -13.55 -18.88 -19.29
C PRO A 66 -12.83 -17.63 -19.79
N SER A 67 -11.72 -17.82 -20.50
CA SER A 67 -10.99 -16.72 -21.14
C SER A 67 -11.73 -16.29 -22.39
N PHE A 68 -12.28 -15.08 -22.39
CA PHE A 68 -12.80 -14.48 -23.62
C PHE A 68 -11.62 -14.04 -24.50
N PRO A 69 -11.57 -14.43 -25.78
CA PRO A 69 -10.54 -13.94 -26.69
C PRO A 69 -10.67 -12.42 -26.80
N HIS A 70 -9.62 -11.69 -26.43
CA HIS A 70 -9.54 -10.26 -26.68
C HIS A 70 -9.34 -10.07 -28.19
N SER A 71 -10.41 -9.75 -28.91
CA SER A 71 -10.34 -9.40 -30.33
C SER A 71 -9.42 -8.19 -30.46
N ARG A 72 -8.18 -8.40 -30.96
CA ARG A 72 -7.34 -7.28 -31.37
C ARG A 72 -8.09 -6.57 -32.51
N PRO A 73 -8.29 -5.25 -32.45
CA PRO A 73 -8.79 -4.52 -33.60
C PRO A 73 -7.72 -4.63 -34.70
N THR A 74 -8.09 -5.27 -35.80
CA THR A 74 -7.32 -5.24 -37.04
C THR A 74 -7.24 -3.79 -37.50
N THR A 75 -6.05 -3.20 -37.45
CA THR A 75 -5.78 -1.92 -38.12
C THR A 75 -5.58 -2.23 -39.60
N GLU A 76 -6.54 -1.81 -40.44
CA GLU A 76 -6.34 -1.59 -41.88
C GLU A 76 -5.67 -0.25 -42.14
#